data_AF-A0A4R4VIK2-F1
#
_entry.id   AF-A0A4R4VIK2-F1
#
_cell.length_a   1.000
_cell.length_b   1.000
_cell.length_c   1.000
_cell.angle_alpha   90.00
_cell.angle_beta   90.00
_cell.angle_gamma   90.00
#
_symmetry.space_group_name_H-M   'P 1'
#
loop_
_entity.id
_entity.type
_entity.pdbx_description
1 polymer ?
#
loop_
_entity_poly.entity_id
_entity_poly.type
_entity_poly.pdbx_seq_one_letter_code
_entity_poly.pdbx_strand_id
1 'polypeptide(L)'
;MRPSRASADAPTVRLRKPPLRRGPYRGLLTGSSINVIGDVIGTSALPLFVLETTHDLALTGWIAAVSVGGSVVTGLLQGPLIDWIGFRVSMLGSSVFAAGTTLSVYLLHIAGLLSPSLLLLLALVRSVADEPGRVAIFGMVPHLAGQAGVPLERANATLRTVTAASNLVGPLAAGGIAAFAGSEWTILLNAATGMLGTAVLLLFARASKGGAGEPERDGFEDGVGYFRRFRVGLRYLFQDKLLRTLVVATMLFAAFDTSFASIGLTAYAAEVLHEPALYGGLISAFGIGSLVGTIAYGVIGHKLPKRRTYLGVYLAFAGLVLLMALELSAVPAFALMSAAGVVTSPLDMLYMAALQERVPKRIFGRVISIANTVLSAPAPLAVAAATGLISSVGVRVTMLVLGCCYLALAVALIFVRHLHKLDAMRVDHSEVTREIPRLEEATQPVRRRFDQAATRPIPRIPHANPGHRVWMLSADAGLTQPIPRINSSHLTTMRWRT
;
A
#
# COMPACT_ATOMS: atom_id res chain seq x y z
N MET A 1 -49.86 57.23 19.11
CA MET A 1 -48.45 57.00 19.51
C MET A 1 -47.87 55.89 18.63
N ARG A 2 -46.77 56.17 17.92
CA ARG A 2 -46.08 55.24 16.99
C ARG A 2 -45.35 54.12 17.75
N PRO A 3 -45.29 52.87 17.25
CA PRO A 3 -44.30 51.91 17.73
C PRO A 3 -42.95 52.14 17.05
N SER A 4 -41.92 52.24 17.88
CA SER A 4 -40.50 52.44 17.57
C SER A 4 -39.89 51.22 16.87
N ARG A 5 -39.13 51.48 15.80
CA ARG A 5 -38.21 50.54 15.14
C ARG A 5 -36.98 50.32 16.02
N ALA A 6 -36.62 49.07 16.28
CA ALA A 6 -35.24 48.66 16.58
C ALA A 6 -35.07 47.16 16.34
N SER A 7 -34.98 46.75 15.07
CA SER A 7 -34.42 45.44 14.70
C SER A 7 -32.90 45.59 14.60
N ALA A 8 -32.18 45.19 15.65
CA ALA A 8 -30.73 45.13 15.64
C ALA A 8 -30.30 43.87 14.87
N ASP A 9 -29.68 44.09 13.71
CA ASP A 9 -28.94 43.10 12.93
C ASP A 9 -27.86 42.43 13.80
N ALA A 10 -28.00 41.13 14.06
CA ALA A 10 -26.90 40.32 14.55
C ALA A 10 -26.00 39.94 13.36
N PRO A 11 -24.68 40.25 13.40
CA PRO A 11 -23.78 39.87 12.31
C PRO A 11 -23.62 38.35 12.33
N THR A 12 -24.26 37.67 11.38
CA THR A 12 -23.94 36.28 11.08
C THR A 12 -22.54 36.25 10.48
N VAL A 13 -21.54 35.94 11.32
CA VAL A 13 -20.19 35.57 10.85
C VAL A 13 -20.33 34.23 10.12
N ARG A 14 -20.73 34.28 8.85
CA ARG A 14 -20.53 33.18 7.92
C ARG A 14 -19.01 33.05 7.79
N LEU A 15 -18.41 32.09 8.49
CA LEU A 15 -17.08 31.60 8.17
C LEU A 15 -17.12 31.14 6.71
N ARG A 16 -16.75 32.04 5.80
CA ARG A 16 -16.69 31.78 4.37
C ARG A 16 -15.64 30.69 4.20
N LYS A 17 -16.09 29.44 4.02
CA LYS A 17 -15.18 28.32 3.72
C LYS A 17 -14.27 28.81 2.58
N PRO A 18 -12.93 28.76 2.75
CA PRO A 18 -12.02 29.25 1.72
C PRO A 18 -12.35 28.57 0.39
N PRO A 19 -12.20 29.26 -0.74
CA PRO A 19 -12.51 28.70 -2.05
C PRO A 19 -11.72 27.40 -2.24
N LEU A 20 -12.42 26.33 -2.63
CA LEU A 20 -11.81 25.01 -2.83
C LEU A 20 -10.70 25.10 -3.89
N ARG A 21 -9.46 24.84 -3.50
CA ARG A 21 -8.30 24.92 -4.39
C ARG A 21 -8.09 23.56 -5.05
N ARG A 22 -8.86 23.31 -6.13
CA ARG A 22 -8.80 22.02 -6.85
C ARG A 22 -7.55 21.85 -7.71
N GLY A 23 -6.86 22.93 -8.06
CA GLY A 23 -5.66 22.92 -8.93
C GLY A 23 -4.52 22.04 -8.40
N PRO A 24 -3.99 22.29 -7.18
CA PRO A 24 -2.92 21.48 -6.60
C PRO A 24 -3.25 19.99 -6.46
N TYR A 25 -4.48 19.66 -6.05
CA TYR A 25 -4.96 18.27 -5.97
C TYR A 25 -4.98 17.59 -7.33
N ARG A 26 -5.54 18.26 -8.36
CA ARG A 26 -5.55 17.73 -9.74
C ARG A 26 -4.13 17.56 -10.28
N GLY A 27 -3.25 18.53 -10.03
CA GLY A 27 -1.84 18.45 -10.42
C GLY A 27 -1.11 17.30 -9.77
N LEU A 28 -1.31 17.06 -8.46
CA LEU A 28 -0.75 15.90 -7.77
C LEU A 28 -1.24 14.60 -8.43
N LEU A 29 -2.55 14.45 -8.63
CA LEU A 29 -3.10 13.24 -9.23
C LEU A 29 -2.58 13.01 -10.64
N THR A 30 -2.66 14.02 -11.52
CA THR A 30 -2.22 13.90 -12.91
C THR A 30 -0.72 13.62 -13.00
N GLY A 31 0.10 14.40 -12.31
CA GLY A 31 1.56 14.21 -12.33
C GLY A 31 1.99 12.87 -11.75
N SER A 32 1.41 12.46 -10.62
CA SER A 32 1.72 11.16 -10.00
C SER A 32 1.23 10.00 -10.88
N SER A 33 0.09 10.15 -11.56
CA SER A 33 -0.41 9.10 -12.45
C SER A 33 0.52 8.90 -13.66
N ILE A 34 0.99 9.99 -14.26
CA ILE A 34 1.95 9.93 -15.38
C ILE A 34 3.24 9.26 -14.92
N ASN A 35 3.78 9.66 -13.76
CA ASN A 35 5.00 9.04 -13.21
C ASN A 35 4.81 7.54 -12.95
N VAL A 36 3.74 7.15 -12.27
CA VAL A 36 3.46 5.73 -11.96
C VAL A 36 3.34 4.88 -13.23
N ILE A 37 2.69 5.39 -14.29
CA ILE A 37 2.61 4.68 -15.57
C ILE A 37 4.00 4.51 -16.18
N GLY A 38 4.79 5.59 -16.24
CA GLY A 38 6.15 5.57 -16.75
C GLY A 38 7.05 4.60 -16.00
N ASP A 39 7.02 4.65 -14.67
CA ASP A 39 7.87 3.82 -13.81
C ASP A 39 7.56 2.34 -13.95
N VAL A 40 6.28 1.95 -14.07
CA VAL A 40 5.92 0.53 -14.27
C VAL A 40 6.38 0.03 -15.64
N ILE A 41 6.23 0.86 -16.69
CA ILE A 41 6.75 0.54 -18.03
C ILE A 41 8.27 0.39 -17.97
N GLY A 42 8.97 1.35 -17.37
CA GLY A 42 10.43 1.37 -17.30
C GLY A 42 11.03 0.27 -16.43
N THR A 43 10.41 -0.07 -15.29
CA THR A 43 10.86 -1.18 -14.44
C THR A 43 10.70 -2.54 -15.11
N SER A 44 9.67 -2.68 -15.96
CA SER A 44 9.49 -3.89 -16.77
C SER A 44 10.44 -3.94 -17.97
N ALA A 45 10.81 -2.78 -18.51
CA ALA A 45 11.68 -2.67 -19.68
C ALA A 45 13.17 -2.72 -19.34
N LEU A 46 13.58 -2.30 -18.15
CA LEU A 46 15.01 -2.24 -17.79
C LEU A 46 15.70 -3.61 -17.86
N PRO A 47 15.12 -4.72 -17.37
CA PRO A 47 15.72 -6.04 -17.54
C PRO A 47 15.86 -6.43 -19.02
N LEU A 48 14.85 -6.11 -19.85
CA LEU A 48 14.88 -6.36 -21.30
C LEU A 48 15.96 -5.54 -21.99
N PHE A 49 16.05 -4.26 -21.66
CA PHE A 49 17.06 -3.35 -22.19
C PHE A 49 18.47 -3.84 -21.90
N VAL A 50 18.75 -4.25 -20.66
CA VAL A 50 20.07 -4.78 -20.29
C VAL A 50 20.35 -6.04 -21.10
N LEU A 51 19.40 -6.96 -21.14
CA LEU A 51 19.58 -8.25 -21.79
C LEU A 51 19.77 -8.14 -23.31
N GLU A 52 19.00 -7.27 -23.97
CA GLU A 52 19.11 -7.02 -25.41
C GLU A 52 20.42 -6.32 -25.77
N THR A 53 20.89 -5.38 -24.95
CA THR A 53 22.07 -4.56 -25.26
C THR A 53 23.39 -5.22 -24.86
N THR A 54 23.39 -5.99 -23.78
CA THR A 54 24.62 -6.60 -23.24
C THR A 54 24.71 -8.09 -23.50
N HIS A 55 23.59 -8.75 -23.85
CA HIS A 55 23.48 -10.21 -23.92
C HIS A 55 23.94 -10.93 -22.63
N ASP A 56 23.95 -10.21 -21.50
CA ASP A 56 24.41 -10.71 -20.22
C ASP A 56 23.25 -10.80 -19.23
N LEU A 57 22.81 -12.04 -19.02
CA LEU A 57 21.75 -12.37 -18.07
C LEU A 57 22.18 -12.17 -16.61
N ALA A 58 23.46 -12.37 -16.31
CA ALA A 58 24.01 -12.12 -14.98
C ALA A 58 23.92 -10.63 -14.63
N LEU A 59 24.32 -9.77 -15.57
CA LEU A 59 24.23 -8.31 -15.40
C LEU A 59 22.79 -7.86 -15.17
N THR A 60 21.84 -8.44 -15.93
CA THR A 60 20.41 -8.17 -15.79
C THR A 60 19.91 -8.48 -14.37
N GLY A 61 20.29 -9.64 -13.83
CA GLY A 61 19.93 -10.03 -12.47
C GLY A 61 20.62 -9.19 -11.39
N TRP A 62 21.88 -8.79 -11.58
CA TRP A 62 22.58 -7.90 -10.66
C TRP A 62 21.95 -6.50 -10.62
N ILE A 63 21.51 -5.98 -11.76
CA ILE A 63 20.75 -4.72 -11.82
C ILE A 63 19.45 -4.84 -11.03
N ALA A 64 18.71 -5.93 -11.20
CA ALA A 64 17.50 -6.18 -10.39
C ALA A 64 17.83 -6.26 -8.89
N ALA A 65 18.88 -6.99 -8.50
CA ALA A 65 19.29 -7.14 -7.11
C ALA A 65 19.68 -5.81 -6.46
N VAL A 66 20.47 -4.99 -7.16
CA VAL A 66 20.90 -3.66 -6.71
C VAL A 66 19.73 -2.70 -6.64
N SER A 67 18.80 -2.75 -7.60
CA SER A 67 17.60 -1.91 -7.57
C SER A 67 16.67 -2.25 -6.40
N VAL A 68 16.41 -3.54 -6.17
CA VAL A 68 15.63 -3.99 -5.01
C VAL A 68 16.35 -3.64 -3.71
N GLY A 69 17.68 -3.83 -3.66
CA GLY A 69 18.52 -3.43 -2.53
C GLY A 69 18.43 -1.95 -2.19
N GLY A 70 18.57 -1.09 -3.20
CA GLY A 70 18.45 0.36 -3.05
C GLY A 70 17.08 0.77 -2.52
N SER A 71 16.00 0.21 -3.08
CA SER A 71 14.62 0.48 -2.62
C SER A 71 14.39 0.02 -1.17
N VAL A 72 14.90 -1.15 -0.76
CA VAL A 72 14.79 -1.63 0.62
C VAL A 72 15.55 -0.73 1.61
N VAL A 73 16.79 -0.36 1.29
CA VAL A 73 17.62 0.50 2.15
C VAL A 73 16.97 1.87 2.29
N THR A 74 16.56 2.48 1.18
CA THR A 74 15.88 3.78 1.23
C THR A 74 14.53 3.68 1.91
N GLY A 75 13.78 2.61 1.71
CA GLY A 75 12.49 2.37 2.34
C GLY A 75 12.56 2.36 3.88
N LEU A 76 13.70 1.94 4.45
CA LEU A 76 13.96 1.98 5.89
C LEU A 76 14.36 3.39 6.38
N LEU A 77 15.01 4.20 5.54
CA LEU A 77 15.58 5.50 5.91
C LEU A 77 14.71 6.70 5.49
N GLN A 78 13.70 6.47 4.65
CA GLN A 78 12.89 7.53 4.05
C GLN A 78 12.05 8.33 5.06
N GLY A 79 11.66 7.74 6.20
CA GLY A 79 10.84 8.43 7.20
C GLY A 79 11.54 9.69 7.75
N PRO A 80 12.68 9.53 8.45
CA PRO A 80 13.48 10.67 8.91
C PRO A 80 13.90 11.64 7.79
N LEU A 81 14.17 11.11 6.59
CA LEU A 81 14.54 11.92 5.44
C LEU A 81 13.39 12.86 5.02
N ILE A 82 12.19 12.31 4.87
CA ILE A 82 10.97 13.05 4.51
C ILE A 82 10.59 14.03 5.63
N ASP A 83 10.75 13.65 6.90
CA ASP A 83 10.50 14.52 8.05
C ASP A 83 11.44 15.74 8.05
N TRP A 84 12.67 15.57 7.55
CA TRP A 84 13.68 16.63 7.49
C TRP A 84 13.50 17.58 6.30
N ILE A 85 13.32 17.05 5.08
CA ILE A 85 13.22 17.87 3.85
C ILE A 85 11.78 18.22 3.45
N GLY A 86 10.79 17.56 4.05
CA GLY A 86 9.37 17.73 3.76
C GLY A 86 8.90 16.92 2.55
N PHE A 87 7.59 16.64 2.49
CA PHE A 87 7.00 15.83 1.42
C PHE A 87 7.19 16.43 0.03
N ARG A 88 7.05 17.75 -0.11
CA ARG A 88 7.13 18.40 -1.42
C ARG A 88 8.52 18.29 -2.04
N VAL A 89 9.57 18.52 -1.25
CA VAL A 89 10.96 18.43 -1.71
C VAL A 89 11.32 16.97 -1.99
N SER A 90 10.88 16.06 -1.12
CA SER A 90 11.05 14.61 -1.34
C SER A 90 10.41 14.18 -2.66
N MET A 91 9.14 14.50 -2.89
CA MET A 91 8.40 14.15 -4.11
C MET A 91 9.07 14.71 -5.37
N LEU A 92 9.36 16.02 -5.40
CA LEU A 92 9.95 16.67 -6.57
C LEU A 92 11.40 16.22 -6.80
N GLY A 93 12.19 16.14 -5.74
CA GLY A 93 13.58 15.68 -5.80
C GLY A 93 13.64 14.26 -6.36
N SER A 94 12.91 13.32 -5.76
CA SER A 94 12.82 11.94 -6.23
C SER A 94 12.41 11.85 -7.70
N SER A 95 11.39 12.59 -8.11
CA SER A 95 10.90 12.54 -9.50
C SER A 95 11.93 13.09 -10.49
N VAL A 96 12.61 14.21 -10.16
CA VAL A 96 13.67 14.79 -10.99
C VAL A 96 14.87 13.85 -11.09
N PHE A 97 15.35 13.30 -9.97
CA PHE A 97 16.48 12.39 -9.97
C PHE A 97 16.15 11.09 -10.70
N ALA A 98 14.99 10.48 -10.46
CA ALA A 98 14.58 9.25 -11.14
C ALA A 98 14.46 9.44 -12.66
N ALA A 99 13.80 10.53 -13.11
CA ALA A 99 13.69 10.85 -14.53
C ALA A 99 15.04 11.19 -15.16
N GLY A 100 15.87 11.98 -14.46
CA GLY A 100 17.21 12.37 -14.90
C GLY A 100 18.13 11.16 -15.05
N THR A 101 18.20 10.29 -14.04
CA THR A 101 19.00 9.06 -14.08
C THR A 101 18.56 8.13 -15.20
N THR A 102 17.26 8.01 -15.46
CA THR A 102 16.73 7.19 -16.57
C THR A 102 17.09 7.79 -17.93
N LEU A 103 16.99 9.12 -18.06
CA LEU A 103 17.44 9.79 -19.28
C LEU A 103 18.95 9.62 -19.47
N SER A 104 19.74 9.68 -18.39
CA SER A 104 21.17 9.43 -18.46
C SER A 104 21.48 8.03 -18.98
N VAL A 105 20.74 7.00 -18.56
CA VAL A 105 20.89 5.64 -19.13
C VAL A 105 20.70 5.66 -20.64
N TYR A 106 19.61 6.27 -21.13
CA TYR A 106 19.33 6.37 -22.56
C TYR A 106 20.41 7.17 -23.32
N LEU A 107 20.78 8.36 -22.83
CA LEU A 107 21.77 9.23 -23.47
C LEU A 107 23.17 8.59 -23.52
N LEU A 108 23.58 7.92 -22.44
CA LEU A 108 24.86 7.20 -22.40
C LEU A 108 24.87 5.98 -23.31
N HIS A 109 23.71 5.31 -23.46
CA HIS A 109 23.56 4.20 -24.39
C HIS A 109 23.76 4.63 -25.84
N ILE A 110 23.03 5.66 -26.30
CA ILE A 110 23.16 6.16 -27.68
C ILE A 110 24.54 6.79 -27.95
N ALA A 111 25.23 7.26 -26.92
CA ALA A 111 26.60 7.76 -27.01
C ALA A 111 27.67 6.65 -27.03
N GLY A 112 27.29 5.38 -26.81
CA GLY A 112 28.23 4.25 -26.70
C GLY A 112 29.12 4.30 -25.45
N LEU A 113 28.75 5.10 -24.44
CA LEU A 113 29.51 5.30 -23.20
C LEU A 113 28.95 4.51 -22.01
N LEU A 114 27.87 3.75 -22.21
CA LEU A 114 27.21 3.01 -21.15
C LEU A 114 27.97 1.72 -20.83
N SER A 115 28.82 1.76 -19.79
CA SER A 115 29.47 0.56 -19.27
C SER A 115 28.56 -0.21 -18.29
N PRO A 116 28.75 -1.53 -18.13
CA PRO A 116 27.99 -2.33 -17.15
C PRO A 116 28.06 -1.80 -15.71
N SER A 117 29.24 -1.34 -15.28
CA SER A 117 29.44 -0.76 -13.94
C SER A 117 28.69 0.56 -13.76
N LEU A 118 28.67 1.40 -14.79
CA LEU A 118 27.92 2.65 -14.79
C LEU A 118 26.41 2.37 -14.77
N LEU A 119 25.94 1.35 -15.49
CA LEU A 119 24.53 0.95 -15.49
C LEU A 119 24.08 0.45 -14.11
N LEU A 120 24.90 -0.35 -13.41
CA LEU A 120 24.65 -0.75 -12.02
C LEU A 120 24.57 0.46 -11.07
N LEU A 121 25.48 1.42 -11.22
CA LEU A 121 25.47 2.65 -10.43
C LEU A 121 24.20 3.47 -10.69
N LEU A 122 23.81 3.64 -11.95
CA LEU A 122 22.60 4.37 -12.33
C LEU A 122 21.34 3.67 -11.81
N ALA A 123 21.29 2.34 -11.87
CA ALA A 123 20.19 1.55 -11.31
C ALA A 123 20.07 1.74 -9.79
N LEU A 124 21.20 1.72 -9.06
CA LEU A 124 21.24 1.99 -7.63
C LEU A 124 20.76 3.41 -7.31
N VAL A 125 21.30 4.41 -8.02
CA VAL A 125 20.96 5.83 -7.81
C VAL A 125 19.47 6.07 -8.07
N ARG A 126 18.92 5.49 -9.14
CA ARG A 126 17.48 5.57 -9.45
C ARG A 126 16.64 4.97 -8.32
N SER A 127 16.96 3.76 -7.87
CA SER A 127 16.19 3.08 -6.81
C SER A 127 16.27 3.80 -5.46
N VAL A 128 17.41 4.40 -5.15
CA VAL A 128 17.58 5.19 -3.93
C VAL A 128 16.82 6.52 -4.04
N ALA A 129 16.80 7.14 -5.21
CA ALA A 129 16.14 8.41 -5.42
C ALA A 129 14.61 8.31 -5.42
N ASP A 130 14.03 7.25 -5.97
CA ASP A 130 12.59 7.16 -6.25
C ASP A 130 11.72 6.95 -4.99
N GLU A 131 12.13 6.07 -4.08
CA GLU A 131 11.30 5.58 -2.97
C GLU A 131 10.73 6.69 -2.04
N PRO A 132 11.50 7.71 -1.60
CA PRO A 132 10.99 8.76 -0.72
C PRO A 132 9.88 9.58 -1.36
N GLY A 133 9.96 9.79 -2.68
CA GLY A 133 8.97 10.53 -3.44
C GLY A 133 7.64 9.81 -3.51
N ARG A 134 7.67 8.48 -3.70
CA ARG A 134 6.46 7.63 -3.70
C ARG A 134 5.72 7.73 -2.36
N VAL A 135 6.44 7.66 -1.25
CA VAL A 135 5.84 7.82 0.09
C VAL A 135 5.33 9.24 0.32
N ALA A 136 6.06 10.24 -0.15
CA ALA A 136 5.68 11.63 0.01
C ALA A 136 4.35 11.98 -0.68
N ILE A 137 4.05 11.39 -1.83
CA ILE A 137 2.76 11.54 -2.51
C ILE A 137 1.61 11.13 -1.57
N PHE A 138 1.71 9.97 -0.91
CA PHE A 138 0.68 9.51 0.02
C PHE A 138 0.52 10.44 1.23
N GLY A 139 1.61 11.02 1.73
CA GLY A 139 1.57 12.02 2.82
C GLY A 139 0.86 13.32 2.42
N MET A 140 0.96 13.73 1.15
CA MET A 140 0.34 14.96 0.65
C MET A 140 -1.16 14.83 0.33
N VAL A 141 -1.65 13.60 0.08
CA VAL A 141 -3.02 13.34 -0.36
C VAL A 141 -4.09 13.83 0.63
N PRO A 142 -4.03 13.52 1.94
CA PRO A 142 -5.05 13.98 2.89
C PRO A 142 -5.21 15.49 2.92
N HIS A 143 -4.08 16.20 2.94
CA HIS A 143 -4.08 17.65 2.97
C HIS A 143 -4.67 18.26 1.70
N LEU A 144 -4.22 17.80 0.52
CA LEU A 144 -4.67 18.34 -0.76
C LEU A 144 -6.12 17.95 -1.10
N ALA A 145 -6.56 16.75 -0.70
CA ALA A 145 -7.96 16.33 -0.82
C ALA A 145 -8.87 17.20 0.05
N GLY A 146 -8.44 17.50 1.29
CA GLY A 146 -9.12 18.42 2.20
C GLY A 146 -9.28 19.83 1.61
N GLN A 147 -8.19 20.40 1.05
CA GLN A 147 -8.23 21.71 0.38
C GLN A 147 -9.16 21.72 -0.86
N ALA A 148 -9.27 20.59 -1.56
CA ALA A 148 -10.10 20.45 -2.75
C ALA A 148 -11.57 20.09 -2.44
N GLY A 149 -11.89 19.74 -1.19
CA GLY A 149 -13.21 19.26 -0.77
C GLY A 149 -13.54 17.87 -1.31
N VAL A 150 -12.51 17.04 -1.53
CA VAL A 150 -12.65 15.67 -2.02
C VAL A 150 -12.56 14.70 -0.83
N PRO A 151 -13.50 13.75 -0.66
CA PRO A 151 -13.40 12.72 0.37
C PRO A 151 -12.09 11.93 0.23
N LEU A 152 -11.44 11.64 1.36
CA LEU A 152 -10.15 10.95 1.39
C LEU A 152 -10.25 9.54 0.76
N GLU A 153 -11.39 8.88 0.94
CA GLU A 153 -11.71 7.58 0.35
C GLU A 153 -11.66 7.64 -1.17
N ARG A 154 -12.21 8.72 -1.77
CA ARG A 154 -12.22 8.91 -3.22
C ARG A 154 -10.82 9.23 -3.75
N ALA A 155 -10.04 10.03 -3.02
CA ALA A 155 -8.66 10.34 -3.39
C ALA A 155 -7.78 9.07 -3.39
N ASN A 156 -7.85 8.28 -2.31
CA ASN A 156 -7.13 7.02 -2.20
C ASN A 156 -7.58 5.98 -3.22
N ALA A 157 -8.90 5.86 -3.46
CA ALA A 157 -9.43 4.96 -4.48
C ALA A 157 -8.87 5.30 -5.87
N THR A 158 -8.82 6.59 -6.21
CA THR A 158 -8.27 7.05 -7.51
C THR A 158 -6.82 6.63 -7.68
N LEU A 159 -5.96 6.89 -6.68
CA LEU A 159 -4.55 6.51 -6.72
C LEU A 159 -4.36 4.99 -6.85
N ARG A 160 -5.11 4.20 -6.07
CA ARG A 160 -5.05 2.74 -6.13
C ARG A 160 -5.49 2.19 -7.48
N THR A 161 -6.56 2.74 -8.07
CA THR A 161 -7.02 2.33 -9.40
C THR A 161 -5.97 2.63 -10.46
N VAL A 162 -5.33 3.80 -10.41
CA VAL A 162 -4.24 4.14 -11.34
C VAL A 162 -3.08 3.16 -11.19
N THR A 163 -2.58 2.93 -9.96
CA THR A 163 -1.48 1.99 -9.74
C THR A 163 -1.83 0.57 -10.19
N ALA A 164 -3.04 0.08 -9.91
CA ALA A 164 -3.47 -1.24 -10.33
C ALA A 164 -3.56 -1.36 -11.87
N ALA A 165 -4.13 -0.35 -12.53
CA ALA A 165 -4.19 -0.31 -13.99
C ALA A 165 -2.79 -0.24 -14.61
N SER A 166 -1.89 0.57 -14.04
CA SER A 166 -0.49 0.66 -14.47
C SER A 166 0.23 -0.69 -14.32
N ASN A 167 0.09 -1.38 -13.19
CA ASN A 167 0.71 -2.71 -12.98
C ASN A 167 0.17 -3.79 -13.93
N LEU A 168 -1.07 -3.66 -14.40
CA LEU A 168 -1.66 -4.61 -15.34
C LEU A 168 -1.21 -4.33 -16.79
N VAL A 169 -1.26 -3.06 -17.21
CA VAL A 169 -1.07 -2.64 -18.60
C VAL A 169 0.38 -2.29 -18.90
N GLY A 170 1.12 -1.79 -17.91
CA GLY A 170 2.49 -1.32 -18.04
C GLY A 170 3.47 -2.38 -18.53
N PRO A 171 3.50 -3.61 -17.97
CA PRO A 171 4.38 -4.67 -18.45
C PRO A 171 4.06 -5.10 -19.89
N LEU A 172 2.78 -5.20 -20.27
CA LEU A 172 2.36 -5.43 -21.66
C LEU A 172 2.81 -4.32 -22.59
N ALA A 173 2.64 -3.06 -22.18
CA ALA A 173 3.11 -1.91 -22.96
C ALA A 173 4.63 -1.94 -23.11
N ALA A 174 5.37 -2.26 -22.05
CA ALA A 174 6.83 -2.37 -22.07
C ALA A 174 7.30 -3.46 -23.03
N GLY A 175 6.75 -4.67 -22.93
CA GLY A 175 7.08 -5.78 -23.83
C GLY A 175 6.70 -5.50 -25.29
N GLY A 176 5.51 -4.90 -25.51
CA GLY A 176 5.06 -4.51 -26.85
C GLY A 176 5.93 -3.43 -27.49
N ILE A 177 6.24 -2.36 -26.75
CA ILE A 177 7.13 -1.30 -27.25
C ILE A 177 8.52 -1.86 -27.51
N ALA A 178 9.06 -2.70 -26.62
CA ALA A 178 10.34 -3.37 -26.82
C ALA A 178 10.34 -4.23 -28.10
N ALA A 179 9.28 -5.00 -28.35
CA ALA A 179 9.18 -5.84 -29.55
C ALA A 179 9.09 -5.05 -30.87
N PHE A 180 8.36 -3.93 -30.89
CA PHE A 180 8.12 -3.17 -32.13
C PHE A 180 9.12 -2.04 -32.39
N ALA A 181 9.55 -1.35 -31.34
CA ALA A 181 10.42 -0.19 -31.44
C ALA A 181 11.82 -0.43 -30.87
N GLY A 182 12.01 -1.45 -30.03
CA GLY A 182 13.24 -1.70 -29.29
C GLY A 182 13.15 -1.25 -27.83
N SER A 183 13.87 -1.93 -26.94
CA SER A 183 13.87 -1.64 -25.51
C SER A 183 14.38 -0.23 -25.16
N GLU A 184 15.28 0.34 -25.98
CA GLU A 184 15.79 1.72 -25.83
C GLU A 184 14.68 2.78 -25.82
N TRP A 185 13.66 2.63 -26.67
CA TRP A 185 12.52 3.55 -26.75
C TRP A 185 11.62 3.45 -25.53
N THR A 186 11.58 2.28 -24.91
CA THR A 186 10.83 2.07 -23.68
C THR A 186 11.49 2.78 -22.49
N ILE A 187 12.84 2.80 -22.45
CA ILE A 187 13.61 3.59 -21.47
C ILE A 187 13.42 5.09 -21.70
N LEU A 188 13.47 5.56 -22.96
CA LEU A 188 13.21 6.96 -23.30
C LEU A 188 11.78 7.37 -22.91
N LEU A 189 10.78 6.52 -23.17
CA LEU A 189 9.40 6.78 -22.79
C LEU A 189 9.24 6.91 -21.27
N ASN A 190 9.90 6.04 -20.49
CA ASN A 190 9.93 6.17 -19.03
C ASN A 190 10.56 7.51 -18.60
N ALA A 191 11.70 7.89 -19.18
CA ALA A 191 12.32 9.18 -18.88
C ALA A 191 11.42 10.36 -19.25
N ALA A 192 10.79 10.34 -20.43
CA ALA A 192 9.91 11.39 -20.93
C ALA A 192 8.64 11.54 -20.07
N THR A 193 8.01 10.43 -19.70
CA THR A 193 6.85 10.44 -18.81
C THR A 193 7.21 10.92 -17.40
N GLY A 194 8.35 10.49 -16.85
CA GLY A 194 8.86 11.01 -15.57
C GLY A 194 9.13 12.53 -15.60
N MET A 195 9.71 13.04 -16.69
CA MET A 195 9.90 14.48 -16.87
C MET A 195 8.58 15.24 -17.01
N LEU A 196 7.65 14.71 -17.80
CA LEU A 196 6.33 15.30 -17.99
C LEU A 196 5.53 15.33 -16.69
N GLY A 197 5.47 14.23 -15.95
CA GLY A 197 4.79 14.16 -14.68
C GLY A 197 5.42 15.09 -13.65
N THR A 198 6.74 15.16 -13.59
CA THR A 198 7.48 16.14 -12.77
C THR A 198 7.15 17.59 -13.16
N ALA A 199 7.08 17.91 -14.46
CA ALA A 199 6.71 19.24 -14.93
C ALA A 199 5.28 19.61 -14.51
N VAL A 200 4.33 18.67 -14.63
CA VAL A 200 2.96 18.83 -14.13
C VAL A 200 2.97 19.08 -12.62
N LEU A 201 3.71 18.28 -11.85
CA LEU A 201 3.83 18.48 -10.40
C LEU A 201 4.39 19.87 -10.07
N LEU A 202 5.41 20.35 -10.78
CA LEU A 202 6.00 21.68 -10.57
C LEU A 202 5.03 22.83 -10.86
N LEU A 203 4.31 22.74 -11.98
CA LEU A 203 3.34 23.76 -12.40
C LEU A 203 2.22 23.92 -11.36
N PHE A 204 1.70 22.81 -10.85
CA PHE A 204 0.60 22.83 -9.88
C PHE A 204 1.05 22.94 -8.42
N ALA A 205 2.28 22.59 -8.09
CA ALA A 205 2.84 22.79 -6.76
C ALA A 205 3.11 24.29 -6.49
N ARG A 206 3.53 25.09 -7.48
CA ARG A 206 3.72 26.55 -7.31
C ARG A 206 2.43 27.27 -6.91
N ALA A 207 1.28 26.74 -7.30
CA ALA A 207 -0.03 27.27 -6.88
C ALA A 207 -0.32 27.02 -5.39
N SER A 208 0.34 26.07 -4.74
CA SER A 208 0.20 25.76 -3.30
C SER A 208 1.36 26.35 -2.50
N LYS A 209 1.30 27.67 -2.21
CA LYS A 209 2.20 28.33 -1.25
C LYS A 209 1.73 28.22 0.21
N GLY A 210 0.58 27.58 0.46
CA GLY A 210 0.10 27.27 1.82
C GLY A 210 0.47 25.83 2.15
N GLY A 211 1.43 25.65 3.05
CA GLY A 211 1.99 24.41 3.60
C GLY A 211 1.39 23.13 3.02
N ALA A 212 2.08 22.51 2.07
CA ALA A 212 1.67 21.24 1.48
C ALA A 212 1.85 20.12 2.51
N GLY A 213 0.90 20.03 3.46
CA GLY A 213 0.85 19.04 4.53
C GLY A 213 2.20 18.70 5.11
N GLU A 214 2.97 19.68 5.60
CA GLU A 214 4.27 19.42 6.23
C GLU A 214 4.14 18.23 7.20
N PRO A 215 5.14 17.31 7.23
CA PRO A 215 5.09 16.16 8.12
C PRO A 215 4.74 16.66 9.51
N GLU A 216 3.62 16.17 10.05
CA GLU A 216 3.16 16.56 11.36
C GLU A 216 4.27 16.16 12.32
N ARG A 217 4.98 17.16 12.86
CA ARG A 217 5.88 16.97 13.99
C ARG A 217 4.97 16.63 15.16
N ASP A 218 4.52 15.38 15.21
CA ASP A 218 3.66 14.89 16.28
C ASP A 218 4.29 15.34 17.59
N GLY A 219 3.55 16.16 18.35
CA GLY A 219 3.90 16.63 19.70
C GLY A 219 3.86 15.49 20.73
N PHE A 220 4.46 14.35 20.40
CA PHE A 220 4.59 13.16 21.23
C PHE A 220 6.05 12.96 21.60
N GLU A 221 6.34 13.19 22.89
CA GLU A 221 7.59 12.92 23.61
C GLU A 221 8.86 13.03 22.75
N ASP A 222 9.39 14.24 22.71
CA ASP A 222 10.79 14.54 22.38
C ASP A 222 11.71 13.55 23.10
N GLY A 223 12.19 12.51 22.40
CA GLY A 223 13.23 11.61 22.94
C GLY A 223 13.20 10.15 22.48
N VAL A 224 12.09 9.63 21.93
CA VAL A 224 12.06 8.21 21.48
C VAL A 224 12.37 8.11 19.99
N GLY A 225 13.66 7.93 19.64
CA GLY A 225 14.13 7.88 18.25
C GLY A 225 13.45 6.83 17.36
N TYR A 226 13.39 7.11 16.04
CA TYR A 226 12.78 6.28 14.99
C TYR A 226 13.11 4.78 15.12
N PHE A 227 14.38 4.45 15.35
CA PHE A 227 14.83 3.06 15.50
C PHE A 227 14.31 2.37 16.77
N ARG A 228 14.14 3.12 17.87
CA ARG A 228 13.51 2.58 19.09
C ARG A 228 12.02 2.31 18.83
N ARG A 229 11.38 3.14 18.01
CA ARG A 229 9.99 2.93 17.58
C ARG A 229 9.85 1.70 16.67
N PHE A 230 10.76 1.53 15.71
CA PHE A 230 10.84 0.34 14.85
C PHE A 230 11.01 -0.94 15.66
N ARG A 231 11.92 -0.94 16.64
CA ARG A 231 12.19 -2.09 17.52
C ARG A 231 10.98 -2.52 18.35
N VAL A 232 10.12 -1.60 18.78
CA VAL A 232 8.90 -1.92 19.53
C VAL A 232 7.88 -2.66 18.65
N GLY A 233 7.66 -2.20 17.42
CA GLY A 233 6.73 -2.88 16.53
C GLY A 233 7.27 -4.22 16.02
N LEU A 234 8.58 -4.33 15.81
CA LEU A 234 9.23 -5.62 15.52
C LEU A 234 9.03 -6.60 16.67
N ARG A 235 9.20 -6.16 17.92
CA ARG A 235 8.96 -7.00 19.10
C ARG A 235 7.51 -7.49 19.15
N TYR A 236 6.55 -6.62 18.85
CA TYR A 236 5.13 -6.96 18.84
C TYR A 236 4.80 -8.04 17.79
N LEU A 237 5.32 -7.89 16.56
CA LEU A 237 5.15 -8.87 15.48
C LEU A 237 5.70 -10.25 15.85
N PHE A 238 6.85 -10.28 16.51
CA PHE A 238 7.55 -11.52 16.87
C PHE A 238 7.10 -12.13 18.21
N GLN A 239 6.26 -11.43 18.99
CA GLN A 239 5.70 -11.92 20.24
C GLN A 239 4.50 -12.86 20.03
N ASP A 240 3.61 -12.57 19.09
CA ASP A 240 2.52 -13.50 18.73
C ASP A 240 3.07 -14.60 17.81
N LYS A 241 2.99 -15.86 18.28
CA LYS A 241 3.51 -17.03 17.55
C LYS A 241 2.86 -17.22 16.18
N LEU A 242 1.56 -16.93 16.02
CA LEU A 242 0.88 -17.05 14.72
C LEU A 242 1.35 -15.93 13.79
N LEU A 243 1.38 -14.71 14.30
CA LEU A 243 1.72 -13.53 13.52
C LEU A 243 3.18 -13.59 13.05
N ARG A 244 4.09 -14.08 13.91
CA ARG A 244 5.46 -14.41 13.55
C ARG A 244 5.54 -15.45 12.43
N THR A 245 4.76 -16.55 12.51
CA THR A 245 4.74 -17.56 11.45
C THR A 245 4.27 -16.96 10.13
N LEU A 246 3.18 -16.18 10.13
CA LEU A 246 2.67 -15.54 8.92
C LEU A 246 3.67 -14.56 8.33
N VAL A 247 4.29 -13.70 9.15
CA VAL A 247 5.31 -12.75 8.70
C VAL A 247 6.51 -13.46 8.11
N VAL A 248 7.04 -14.50 8.76
CA VAL A 248 8.20 -15.25 8.24
C VAL A 248 7.86 -15.99 6.95
N ALA A 249 6.68 -16.62 6.88
CA ALA A 249 6.23 -17.32 5.69
C ALA A 249 6.08 -16.36 4.50
N THR A 250 5.36 -15.26 4.69
CA THR A 250 5.15 -14.24 3.66
C THR A 250 6.46 -13.53 3.29
N MET A 251 7.36 -13.32 4.25
CA MET A 251 8.70 -12.77 3.98
C MET A 251 9.52 -13.67 3.07
N LEU A 252 9.56 -14.98 3.34
CA LEU A 252 10.26 -15.94 2.47
C LEU A 252 9.58 -16.06 1.10
N PHE A 253 8.25 -16.10 1.08
CA PHE A 253 7.47 -16.12 -0.15
C PHE A 253 7.79 -14.89 -1.02
N ALA A 254 7.73 -13.68 -0.44
CA ALA A 254 8.01 -12.43 -1.15
C ALA A 254 9.45 -12.37 -1.68
N ALA A 255 10.41 -12.91 -0.93
CA ALA A 255 11.81 -12.97 -1.38
C ALA A 255 11.99 -13.89 -2.60
N PHE A 256 11.39 -15.08 -2.56
CA PHE A 256 11.39 -15.99 -3.70
C PHE A 256 10.57 -15.44 -4.87
N ASP A 257 9.48 -14.74 -4.60
CA ASP A 257 8.57 -14.19 -5.61
C ASP A 257 9.23 -13.05 -6.37
N THR A 258 9.92 -12.16 -5.65
CA THR A 258 10.76 -11.13 -6.26
C THR A 258 11.83 -11.75 -7.15
N SER A 259 12.48 -12.83 -6.71
CA SER A 259 13.52 -13.52 -7.48
C SER A 259 12.97 -14.19 -8.74
N PHE A 260 11.83 -14.87 -8.60
CA PHE A 260 11.11 -15.51 -9.69
C PHE A 260 10.63 -14.48 -10.72
N ALA A 261 9.98 -13.41 -10.27
CA ALA A 261 9.42 -12.38 -11.13
C ALA A 261 10.49 -11.54 -11.83
N SER A 262 11.56 -11.15 -11.13
CA SER A 262 12.58 -10.25 -11.69
C SER A 262 13.54 -10.95 -12.65
N ILE A 263 14.31 -11.93 -12.18
CA ILE A 263 15.33 -12.59 -13.01
C ILE A 263 14.83 -13.91 -13.58
N GLY A 264 14.03 -14.67 -12.83
CA GLY A 264 13.51 -15.95 -13.29
C GLY A 264 12.68 -15.83 -14.58
N LEU A 265 11.65 -14.99 -14.57
CA LEU A 265 10.77 -14.81 -15.73
C LEU A 265 11.46 -14.10 -16.90
N THR A 266 12.35 -13.14 -16.64
CA THR A 266 13.15 -12.51 -17.70
C THR A 266 14.05 -13.53 -18.38
N ALA A 267 14.73 -14.37 -17.60
CA ALA A 267 15.57 -15.44 -18.13
C ALA A 267 14.76 -16.51 -18.87
N TYR A 268 13.58 -16.86 -18.36
CA TYR A 268 12.66 -17.79 -19.03
C TYR A 268 12.21 -17.25 -20.40
N ALA A 269 11.83 -15.98 -20.47
CA ALA A 269 11.44 -15.36 -21.74
C ALA A 269 12.59 -15.36 -22.75
N ALA A 270 13.82 -15.12 -22.30
CA ALA A 270 14.98 -15.02 -23.17
C ALA A 270 15.55 -16.37 -23.62
N GLU A 271 15.78 -17.31 -22.68
CA GLU A 271 16.45 -18.57 -22.98
C GLU A 271 15.48 -19.67 -23.43
N VAL A 272 14.27 -19.72 -22.88
CA VAL A 272 13.30 -20.80 -23.15
C VAL A 272 12.32 -20.40 -24.25
N LEU A 273 11.78 -19.19 -24.18
CA LEU A 273 10.84 -18.71 -25.20
C LEU A 273 11.53 -18.06 -26.41
N HIS A 274 12.85 -17.83 -26.33
CA HIS A 274 13.67 -17.17 -27.35
C HIS A 274 13.20 -15.76 -27.72
N GLU A 275 12.36 -15.14 -26.89
CA GLU A 275 11.70 -13.87 -27.15
C GLU A 275 11.59 -13.07 -25.83
N PRO A 276 12.62 -12.26 -25.49
CA PRO A 276 12.64 -11.50 -24.23
C PRO A 276 11.39 -10.64 -24.02
N ALA A 277 10.84 -10.06 -25.09
CA ALA A 277 9.63 -9.24 -25.05
C ALA A 277 8.40 -9.94 -24.43
N LEU A 278 8.36 -11.29 -24.45
CA LEU A 278 7.27 -12.07 -23.83
C LEU A 278 7.26 -11.98 -22.29
N TYR A 279 8.34 -11.52 -21.66
CA TYR A 279 8.38 -11.23 -20.22
C TYR A 279 7.21 -10.33 -19.78
N GLY A 280 6.99 -9.23 -20.50
CA GLY A 280 5.89 -8.30 -20.21
C GLY A 280 4.52 -8.96 -20.30
N GLY A 281 4.36 -9.89 -21.24
CA GLY A 281 3.17 -10.71 -21.37
C GLY A 281 2.99 -11.67 -20.18
N LEU A 282 4.06 -12.35 -19.72
CA LEU A 282 4.00 -13.30 -18.61
C LEU A 282 3.54 -12.60 -17.32
N ILE A 283 4.08 -11.40 -17.04
CA ILE A 283 3.68 -10.58 -15.89
C ILE A 283 2.21 -10.15 -16.00
N SER A 284 1.75 -9.74 -17.17
CA SER A 284 0.35 -9.34 -17.32
C SER A 284 -0.62 -10.51 -17.32
N ALA A 285 -0.23 -11.70 -17.80
CA ALA A 285 -1.00 -12.92 -17.62
C ALA A 285 -1.18 -13.26 -16.14
N PHE A 286 -0.11 -13.15 -15.35
CA PHE A 286 -0.20 -13.23 -13.89
C PHE A 286 -1.14 -12.17 -13.30
N GLY A 287 -1.07 -10.92 -13.76
CA GLY A 287 -1.96 -9.84 -13.35
C GLY A 287 -3.45 -10.12 -13.63
N ILE A 288 -3.77 -10.62 -14.84
CA ILE A 288 -5.14 -11.01 -15.22
C ILE A 288 -5.62 -12.15 -14.31
N GLY A 289 -4.79 -13.17 -14.11
CA GLY A 289 -5.07 -14.26 -13.18
C GLY A 289 -5.34 -13.77 -11.76
N SER A 290 -4.53 -12.83 -11.27
CA SER A 290 -4.68 -12.24 -9.93
C SER A 290 -5.98 -11.47 -9.77
N LEU A 291 -6.43 -10.75 -10.81
CA LEU A 291 -7.74 -10.09 -10.79
C LEU A 291 -8.88 -11.12 -10.68
N VAL A 292 -8.83 -12.18 -11.49
CA VAL A 292 -9.83 -13.25 -11.45
C VAL A 292 -9.83 -13.95 -10.08
N GLY A 293 -8.65 -14.28 -9.54
CA GLY A 293 -8.50 -14.91 -8.23
C GLY A 293 -8.99 -14.04 -7.08
N THR A 294 -8.72 -12.73 -7.14
CA THR A 294 -9.19 -11.73 -6.18
C THR A 294 -10.72 -11.66 -6.17
N ILE A 295 -11.35 -11.58 -7.34
CA ILE A 295 -12.83 -11.56 -7.46
C ILE A 295 -13.41 -12.88 -6.97
N ALA A 296 -12.87 -14.01 -7.44
CA ALA A 296 -13.33 -15.34 -7.04
C ALA A 296 -13.26 -15.50 -5.52
N TYR A 297 -12.10 -15.24 -4.91
CA TYR A 297 -11.92 -15.35 -3.47
C TYR A 297 -12.79 -14.35 -2.68
N GLY A 298 -13.06 -13.16 -3.21
CA GLY A 298 -14.04 -12.23 -2.61
C GLY A 298 -15.45 -12.83 -2.53
N VAL A 299 -15.87 -13.59 -3.54
CA VAL A 299 -17.20 -14.21 -3.60
C VAL A 299 -17.27 -15.50 -2.77
N ILE A 300 -16.30 -16.42 -2.90
CA ILE A 300 -16.36 -17.74 -2.28
C ILE A 300 -15.52 -17.89 -1.01
N GLY A 301 -14.60 -16.96 -0.72
CA GLY A 301 -13.60 -17.07 0.33
C GLY A 301 -14.18 -17.20 1.74
N HIS A 302 -15.36 -16.62 2.00
CA HIS A 302 -16.06 -16.75 3.28
C HIS A 302 -16.49 -18.21 3.58
N LYS A 303 -16.64 -19.05 2.56
CA LYS A 303 -16.99 -20.48 2.70
C LYS A 303 -15.77 -21.38 2.83
N LEU A 304 -14.59 -20.88 2.46
CA LEU A 304 -13.38 -21.69 2.41
C LEU A 304 -12.69 -21.77 3.78
N PRO A 305 -12.17 -22.94 4.18
CA PRO A 305 -11.36 -23.07 5.39
C PRO A 305 -10.02 -22.32 5.22
N LYS A 306 -9.86 -21.21 5.96
CA LYS A 306 -8.72 -20.28 5.87
C LYS A 306 -7.36 -20.99 5.86
N ARG A 307 -7.14 -21.97 6.76
CA ARG A 307 -5.87 -22.70 6.81
C ARG A 307 -5.62 -23.56 5.58
N ARG A 308 -6.63 -24.30 5.11
CA ARG A 308 -6.47 -25.18 3.93
C ARG A 308 -6.28 -24.35 2.68
N THR A 309 -6.96 -23.20 2.57
CA THR A 309 -6.69 -22.25 1.49
C THR A 309 -5.26 -21.75 1.56
N TYR A 310 -4.80 -21.26 2.72
CA TYR A 310 -3.42 -20.78 2.87
C TYR A 310 -2.39 -21.83 2.45
N LEU A 311 -2.46 -23.05 2.99
CA LEU A 311 -1.52 -24.13 2.65
C LEU A 311 -1.66 -24.58 1.18
N GLY A 312 -2.90 -24.66 0.68
CA GLY A 312 -3.19 -25.03 -0.70
C GLY A 312 -2.60 -24.05 -1.70
N VAL A 313 -2.59 -22.75 -1.38
CA VAL A 313 -1.97 -21.73 -2.24
C VAL A 313 -0.46 -21.92 -2.33
N TYR A 314 0.25 -22.07 -1.21
CA TYR A 314 1.69 -22.31 -1.22
C TYR A 314 2.05 -23.58 -2.01
N LEU A 315 1.29 -24.66 -1.80
CA LEU A 315 1.53 -25.93 -2.50
C LEU A 315 1.23 -25.84 -4.00
N ALA A 316 0.11 -25.22 -4.38
CA ALA A 316 -0.26 -25.07 -5.78
C ALA A 316 0.72 -24.14 -6.51
N PHE A 317 1.13 -23.02 -5.90
CA PHE A 317 2.11 -22.12 -6.49
C PHE A 317 3.48 -22.80 -6.67
N ALA A 318 3.93 -23.60 -5.68
CA ALA A 318 5.15 -24.40 -5.82
C ALA A 318 5.07 -25.36 -7.02
N GLY A 319 3.93 -26.05 -7.19
CA GLY A 319 3.69 -26.93 -8.32
C GLY A 319 3.72 -26.20 -9.66
N LEU A 320 3.12 -25.01 -9.74
CA LEU A 320 3.12 -24.19 -10.96
C LEU A 320 4.54 -23.73 -11.34
N VAL A 321 5.35 -23.30 -10.36
CA VAL A 321 6.76 -22.93 -10.61
C VAL A 321 7.59 -24.13 -11.04
N LEU A 322 7.36 -25.32 -10.44
CA LEU A 322 8.02 -26.55 -10.87
C LEU A 322 7.64 -26.97 -12.29
N LEU A 323 6.37 -26.76 -12.70
CA LEU A 323 5.93 -27.01 -14.07
C LEU A 323 6.60 -26.07 -15.07
N MET A 324 6.88 -24.81 -14.68
CA MET A 324 7.66 -23.90 -15.52
C MET A 324 9.08 -24.41 -15.78
N ALA A 325 9.66 -25.22 -14.89
CA ALA A 325 10.96 -25.84 -15.12
C ALA A 325 10.96 -26.94 -16.22
N LEU A 326 9.81 -27.27 -16.79
CA LEU A 326 9.68 -28.18 -17.93
C LEU A 326 9.90 -27.50 -19.29
N GLU A 327 10.35 -26.24 -19.32
CA GLU A 327 10.68 -25.50 -20.54
C GLU A 327 9.52 -25.47 -21.54
N LEU A 328 8.35 -25.11 -21.03
CA LEU A 328 7.10 -25.09 -21.78
C LEU A 328 7.11 -23.99 -22.84
N SER A 329 6.44 -24.24 -23.96
CA SER A 329 6.22 -23.22 -25.00
C SER A 329 5.38 -22.04 -24.48
N ALA A 330 5.30 -20.96 -25.26
CA ALA A 330 4.69 -19.70 -24.82
C ALA A 330 3.26 -19.87 -24.28
N VAL A 331 2.38 -20.56 -25.02
CA VAL A 331 0.95 -20.73 -24.65
C VAL A 331 0.77 -21.41 -23.28
N PRO A 332 1.37 -22.58 -22.99
CA PRO A 332 1.28 -23.18 -21.66
C PRO A 332 1.94 -22.33 -20.58
N ALA A 333 3.03 -21.61 -20.86
CA ALA A 333 3.64 -20.69 -19.90
C ALA A 333 2.69 -19.55 -19.49
N PHE A 334 1.99 -18.94 -20.46
CA PHE A 334 0.96 -17.93 -20.19
C PHE A 334 -0.21 -18.48 -19.36
N ALA A 335 -0.66 -19.70 -19.66
CA ALA A 335 -1.72 -20.36 -18.91
C ALA A 335 -1.29 -20.64 -17.46
N LEU A 336 -0.05 -21.11 -17.24
CA LEU A 336 0.50 -21.32 -15.90
C LEU A 336 0.66 -20.02 -15.13
N MET A 337 1.13 -18.94 -15.76
CA MET A 337 1.22 -17.63 -15.10
C MET A 337 -0.15 -17.08 -14.72
N SER A 338 -1.15 -17.24 -15.58
CA SER A 338 -2.53 -16.89 -15.26
C SER A 338 -3.06 -17.72 -14.09
N ALA A 339 -2.82 -19.03 -14.09
CA ALA A 339 -3.19 -19.90 -12.98
C ALA A 339 -2.46 -19.51 -11.68
N ALA A 340 -1.19 -19.11 -11.78
CA ALA A 340 -0.38 -18.68 -10.65
C ALA A 340 -0.98 -17.42 -10.00
N GLY A 341 -1.40 -16.43 -10.80
CA GLY A 341 -2.09 -15.25 -10.28
C GLY A 341 -3.41 -15.59 -9.58
N VAL A 342 -4.22 -16.49 -10.16
CA VAL A 342 -5.47 -16.94 -9.53
C VAL A 342 -5.21 -17.57 -8.16
N VAL A 343 -4.18 -18.42 -8.11
CA VAL A 343 -3.81 -19.18 -6.91
C VAL A 343 -3.23 -18.27 -5.83
N THR A 344 -2.40 -17.28 -6.15
CA THR A 344 -1.73 -16.43 -5.14
C THR A 344 -2.64 -15.39 -4.50
N SER A 345 -3.71 -14.97 -5.19
CA SER A 345 -4.64 -13.92 -4.75
C SER A 345 -5.13 -14.00 -3.29
N PRO A 346 -5.47 -15.18 -2.72
CA PRO A 346 -5.93 -15.28 -1.34
C PRO A 346 -4.87 -14.96 -0.28
N LEU A 347 -3.57 -15.05 -0.60
CA LEU A 347 -2.48 -14.88 0.38
C LEU A 347 -2.52 -13.49 1.01
N ASP A 348 -2.55 -12.45 0.18
CA ASP A 348 -2.55 -11.06 0.64
C ASP A 348 -3.81 -10.73 1.44
N MET A 349 -4.97 -11.25 1.00
CA MET A 349 -6.23 -11.05 1.72
C MET A 349 -6.23 -11.72 3.10
N LEU A 350 -5.74 -12.96 3.17
CA LEU A 350 -5.62 -13.70 4.43
C LEU A 350 -4.62 -13.05 5.38
N TYR A 351 -3.49 -12.61 4.86
CA TYR A 351 -2.46 -11.91 5.61
C TYR A 351 -2.98 -10.58 6.18
N MET A 352 -3.65 -9.77 5.35
CA MET A 352 -4.24 -8.51 5.79
C MET A 352 -5.36 -8.71 6.79
N ALA A 353 -6.22 -9.71 6.60
CA ALA A 353 -7.28 -10.03 7.57
C ALA A 353 -6.69 -10.45 8.93
N ALA A 354 -5.66 -11.30 8.93
CA ALA A 354 -4.99 -11.72 10.16
C ALA A 354 -4.32 -10.54 10.90
N LEU A 355 -3.71 -9.61 10.17
CA LEU A 355 -3.19 -8.37 10.76
C LEU A 355 -4.30 -7.51 11.35
N GLN A 356 -5.41 -7.32 10.63
CA GLN A 356 -6.53 -6.48 11.08
C GLN A 356 -7.22 -7.02 12.33
N GLU A 357 -7.32 -8.34 12.47
CA GLU A 357 -7.97 -9.00 13.60
C GLU A 357 -7.11 -8.99 14.86
N ARG A 358 -5.78 -9.11 14.72
CA ARG A 358 -4.87 -9.25 15.86
C ARG A 358 -4.26 -7.94 16.33
N VAL A 359 -4.12 -6.96 15.44
CA VAL A 359 -3.43 -5.71 15.75
C VAL A 359 -4.44 -4.63 16.14
N PRO A 360 -4.30 -4.03 17.35
CA PRO A 360 -5.18 -2.94 17.78
C PRO A 360 -5.17 -1.77 16.78
N LYS A 361 -6.36 -1.22 16.49
CA LYS A 361 -6.55 -0.11 15.53
C LYS A 361 -5.58 1.06 15.74
N ARG A 362 -5.25 1.37 17.00
CA ARG A 362 -4.34 2.48 17.37
C ARG A 362 -2.89 2.29 16.89
N ILE A 363 -2.42 1.05 16.75
CA ILE A 363 -1.04 0.75 16.33
C ILE A 363 -0.96 0.05 14.97
N PHE A 364 -2.11 -0.20 14.32
CA PHE A 364 -2.21 -0.93 13.05
C PHE A 364 -1.29 -0.36 11.96
N GLY A 365 -1.36 0.95 11.71
CA GLY A 365 -0.54 1.63 10.70
C GLY A 365 0.97 1.51 10.93
N ARG A 366 1.40 1.40 12.20
CA ARG A 366 2.81 1.23 12.55
C ARG A 366 3.26 -0.21 12.38
N VAL A 367 2.43 -1.16 12.80
CA VAL A 367 2.73 -2.58 12.67
C VAL A 367 2.77 -3.00 11.21
N ILE A 368 1.86 -2.52 10.37
CA ILE A 368 1.85 -2.83 8.93
C ILE A 368 3.05 -2.24 8.20
N SER A 369 3.48 -1.01 8.55
CA SER A 369 4.70 -0.41 7.98
C SER A 369 5.94 -1.23 8.29
N ILE A 370 6.11 -1.62 9.57
CA ILE A 370 7.25 -2.46 10.00
C ILE A 370 7.17 -3.85 9.35
N ALA A 371 5.96 -4.42 9.26
CA ALA A 371 5.77 -5.71 8.61
C ALA A 371 6.19 -5.64 7.14
N ASN A 372 5.75 -4.63 6.38
CA ASN A 372 6.15 -4.46 4.99
C ASN A 372 7.68 -4.33 4.82
N THR A 373 8.36 -3.59 5.71
CA THR A 373 9.83 -3.51 5.72
C THR A 373 10.49 -4.86 6.00
N VAL A 374 9.95 -5.63 6.94
CA VAL A 374 10.46 -6.99 7.24
C VAL A 374 10.24 -7.93 6.06
N LEU A 375 9.09 -7.84 5.40
CA LEU A 375 8.74 -8.68 4.25
C LEU A 375 9.68 -8.44 3.06
N SER A 376 10.07 -7.20 2.80
CA SER A 376 10.95 -6.88 1.66
C SER A 376 12.44 -7.05 1.96
N ALA A 377 12.85 -7.12 3.24
CA ALA A 377 14.26 -7.15 3.63
C ALA A 377 15.12 -8.25 2.97
N PRO A 378 14.64 -9.50 2.80
CA PRO A 378 15.47 -10.55 2.19
C PRO A 378 15.47 -10.54 0.66
N ALA A 379 14.58 -9.77 0.02
CA ALA A 379 14.41 -9.77 -1.43
C ALA A 379 15.70 -9.46 -2.21
N PRO A 380 16.55 -8.48 -1.84
CA PRO A 380 17.80 -8.20 -2.57
C PRO A 380 18.76 -9.40 -2.57
N LEU A 381 18.88 -10.08 -1.43
CA LEU A 381 19.75 -11.25 -1.29
C LEU A 381 19.22 -12.44 -2.07
N ALA A 382 17.89 -12.63 -2.07
CA ALA A 382 17.26 -13.70 -2.84
C ALA A 382 17.45 -13.49 -4.35
N VAL A 383 17.27 -12.26 -4.85
CA VAL A 383 17.48 -11.92 -6.27
C VAL A 383 18.95 -12.11 -6.65
N ALA A 384 19.89 -11.68 -5.80
CA ALA A 384 21.32 -11.90 -6.04
C ALA A 384 21.68 -13.39 -6.07
N ALA A 385 21.14 -14.19 -5.14
CA ALA A 385 21.37 -15.63 -5.10
C ALA A 385 20.77 -16.34 -6.33
N ALA A 386 19.55 -15.98 -6.74
CA ALA A 386 18.92 -16.49 -7.95
C ALA A 386 19.70 -16.09 -9.21
N THR A 387 20.22 -14.87 -9.26
CA THR A 387 21.08 -14.41 -10.36
C THR A 387 22.35 -15.25 -10.46
N GLY A 388 23.07 -15.44 -9.35
CA GLY A 388 24.29 -16.27 -9.34
C GLY A 388 24.00 -17.75 -9.70
N LEU A 389 22.83 -18.26 -9.31
CA LEU A 389 22.41 -19.61 -9.68
C LEU A 389 22.13 -19.71 -11.19
N ILE A 390 21.39 -18.75 -11.76
CA ILE A 390 21.11 -18.71 -13.20
C ILE A 390 22.41 -18.66 -14.01
N SER A 391 23.36 -17.82 -13.60
CA SER A 391 24.64 -17.69 -14.30
C SER A 391 25.54 -18.92 -14.23
N SER A 392 25.35 -19.80 -13.22
CA SER A 392 26.22 -20.96 -13.00
C SER A 392 25.62 -22.27 -13.52
N VAL A 393 24.32 -22.47 -13.38
CA VAL A 393 23.64 -23.75 -13.70
C VAL A 393 22.47 -23.59 -14.67
N GLY A 394 22.16 -22.37 -15.12
CA GLY A 394 21.13 -22.07 -16.11
C GLY A 394 19.72 -21.91 -15.53
N VAL A 395 18.78 -21.54 -16.41
CA VAL A 395 17.40 -21.21 -16.05
C VAL A 395 16.63 -22.41 -15.51
N ARG A 396 16.76 -23.57 -16.14
CA ARG A 396 16.02 -24.78 -15.75
C ARG A 396 16.31 -25.20 -14.31
N VAL A 397 17.58 -25.29 -13.94
CA VAL A 397 17.99 -25.68 -12.58
C VAL A 397 17.56 -24.62 -11.58
N THR A 398 17.66 -23.34 -11.94
CA THR A 398 17.20 -22.25 -11.07
C THR A 398 15.69 -22.32 -10.81
N MET A 399 14.88 -22.57 -11.84
CA MET A 399 13.43 -22.76 -11.69
C MET A 399 13.10 -23.96 -10.81
N LEU A 400 13.83 -25.08 -10.95
CA LEU A 400 13.69 -26.22 -10.05
C LEU A 400 14.03 -25.86 -8.61
N VAL A 401 15.15 -25.15 -8.38
CA VAL A 401 15.55 -24.73 -7.03
C VAL A 401 14.52 -23.79 -6.42
N LEU A 402 14.02 -22.79 -7.16
CA LEU A 402 12.97 -21.89 -6.70
C LEU A 402 11.67 -22.66 -6.38
N GLY A 403 11.24 -23.56 -7.27
CA GLY A 403 10.08 -24.42 -7.06
C GLY A 403 10.24 -25.33 -5.83
N CYS A 404 11.42 -25.91 -5.63
CA CYS A 404 11.78 -26.69 -4.44
C CYS A 404 11.79 -25.83 -3.17
N CYS A 405 12.26 -24.58 -3.22
CA CYS A 405 12.19 -23.64 -2.10
C CYS A 405 10.74 -23.32 -1.72
N TYR A 406 9.86 -23.09 -2.70
CA TYR A 406 8.43 -22.92 -2.45
C TYR A 406 7.80 -24.17 -1.87
N LEU A 407 8.15 -25.35 -2.40
CA LEU A 407 7.64 -26.63 -1.91
C LEU A 407 8.11 -26.90 -0.48
N ALA A 408 9.39 -26.66 -0.18
CA ALA A 408 9.95 -26.80 1.16
C ALA A 408 9.27 -25.84 2.14
N LEU A 409 8.98 -24.61 1.72
CA LEU A 409 8.22 -23.65 2.51
C LEU A 409 6.78 -24.14 2.75
N ALA A 410 6.09 -24.62 1.70
CA ALA A 410 4.75 -25.19 1.81
C ALA A 410 4.70 -26.37 2.78
N VAL A 411 5.65 -27.30 2.65
CA VAL A 411 5.78 -28.49 3.51
C VAL A 411 6.10 -28.09 4.94
N ALA A 412 7.03 -27.16 5.16
CA ALA A 412 7.35 -26.65 6.49
C ALA A 412 6.09 -26.06 7.17
N LEU A 413 5.27 -25.31 6.43
CA LEU A 413 4.03 -24.73 6.95
C LEU A 413 3.01 -25.78 7.36
N ILE A 414 2.94 -26.94 6.70
CA ILE A 414 2.04 -28.04 7.09
C ILE A 414 2.31 -28.49 8.54
N PHE A 415 3.58 -28.54 8.94
CA PHE A 415 4.00 -28.96 10.28
C PHE A 415 3.85 -27.87 11.35
N VAL A 416 3.59 -26.61 10.98
CA VAL A 416 3.44 -25.52 11.96
C VAL A 416 2.07 -25.57 12.62
N ARG A 417 2.04 -26.12 13.84
CA ARG A 417 0.83 -26.23 14.70
C ARG A 417 0.11 -24.91 14.95
N HIS A 418 0.79 -23.77 14.86
CA HIS A 418 0.19 -22.46 15.11
C HIS A 418 -0.79 -22.01 14.02
N LEU A 419 -0.70 -22.55 12.80
CA LEU A 419 -1.64 -22.25 11.73
C LEU A 419 -3.06 -22.75 12.01
N HIS A 420 -3.27 -23.67 12.96
CA HIS A 420 -4.61 -24.03 13.45
C HIS A 420 -5.38 -22.82 14.00
N LYS A 421 -4.68 -21.78 14.46
CA LYS A 421 -5.31 -20.55 14.94
C LYS A 421 -5.92 -19.69 13.82
N LEU A 422 -5.57 -19.94 12.55
CA LEU A 422 -6.24 -19.29 11.41
C LEU A 422 -7.67 -19.78 11.25
N ASP A 423 -7.95 -21.06 11.54
CA ASP A 423 -9.30 -21.62 11.47
C ASP A 423 -10.18 -21.13 12.63
N ALA A 424 -9.56 -20.75 13.75
CA ALA A 424 -10.23 -20.13 14.88
C ALA A 424 -10.63 -18.66 14.63
N MET A 425 -10.14 -18.03 13.56
CA MET A 425 -10.54 -16.67 13.12
C MET A 425 -11.94 -16.67 12.46
N ARG A 426 -12.82 -17.58 12.84
CA ARG A 426 -14.24 -17.48 12.45
C ARG A 426 -14.82 -16.33 13.24
N VAL A 427 -15.43 -15.37 12.54
CA VAL A 427 -16.36 -14.42 13.16
C VAL A 427 -17.40 -15.25 13.88
N ASP A 428 -17.29 -15.32 15.20
CA ASP A 428 -18.24 -16.04 16.01
C ASP A 428 -19.50 -15.18 16.09
N HIS A 429 -20.38 -15.34 15.10
CA HIS A 429 -21.71 -14.73 15.14
C HIS A 429 -22.47 -15.14 16.41
N SER A 430 -22.11 -16.25 17.06
CA SER A 430 -22.71 -16.64 18.34
C SER A 430 -22.23 -15.80 19.53
N GLU A 431 -21.04 -15.19 19.46
CA GLU A 431 -20.55 -14.25 20.49
C GLU A 431 -21.29 -12.92 20.39
N VAL A 432 -21.50 -12.40 19.16
CA VAL A 432 -22.32 -11.21 18.92
C VAL A 432 -23.78 -11.47 19.32
N THR A 433 -24.35 -12.63 18.99
CA THR A 433 -25.71 -13.00 19.40
C THR A 433 -25.83 -13.26 20.92
N ARG A 434 -24.74 -13.60 21.62
CA ARG A 434 -24.70 -13.72 23.10
C ARG A 434 -24.44 -12.39 23.81
N GLU A 435 -23.74 -11.46 23.19
CA GLU A 435 -23.51 -10.12 23.74
C GLU A 435 -24.72 -9.20 23.63
N ILE A 436 -25.56 -9.35 22.59
CA ILE A 436 -26.76 -8.51 22.41
C ILE A 436 -27.71 -8.59 23.63
N PRO A 437 -28.08 -9.78 24.15
CA PRO A 437 -28.91 -9.87 25.37
C PRO A 437 -28.22 -9.30 26.62
N ARG A 438 -26.89 -9.47 26.75
CA ARG A 438 -26.12 -8.95 27.89
C ARG A 438 -26.01 -7.43 27.88
N LEU A 439 -25.86 -6.82 26.70
CA LEU A 439 -25.86 -5.37 26.53
C LEU A 439 -27.27 -4.79 26.71
N GLU A 440 -28.31 -5.51 26.31
CA GLU A 440 -29.71 -5.16 26.61
C GLU A 440 -30.00 -5.25 28.12
N GLU A 441 -29.57 -6.30 28.82
CA GLU A 441 -29.70 -6.41 30.28
C GLU A 441 -28.88 -5.34 31.02
N ALA A 442 -27.67 -5.02 30.55
CA ALA A 442 -26.84 -3.97 31.16
C ALA A 442 -27.41 -2.56 30.95
N THR A 443 -28.20 -2.33 29.90
CA THR A 443 -28.84 -1.04 29.61
C THR A 443 -30.26 -0.92 30.15
N GLN A 444 -30.92 -2.01 30.55
CA GLN A 444 -32.24 -2.01 31.20
C GLN A 444 -32.37 -1.11 32.44
N PRO A 445 -31.39 -1.02 33.37
CA PRO A 445 -31.48 -0.12 34.53
C PRO A 445 -31.51 1.35 34.12
N VAL A 446 -30.76 1.70 33.08
CA VAL A 446 -30.69 3.07 32.54
C VAL A 446 -31.99 3.43 31.82
N ARG A 447 -32.54 2.48 31.05
CA ARG A 447 -33.83 2.64 30.36
C ARG A 447 -34.99 2.82 31.34
N ARG A 448 -35.05 2.02 32.41
CA ARG A 448 -36.05 2.15 33.48
C ARG A 448 -35.96 3.48 34.23
N ARG A 449 -34.75 3.99 34.48
CA ARG A 449 -34.57 5.32 35.09
C ARG A 449 -35.04 6.45 34.18
N PHE A 450 -34.81 6.33 32.86
CA PHE A 450 -35.31 7.30 31.88
C PHE A 450 -36.85 7.29 31.80
N ASP A 451 -37.48 6.12 31.77
CA ASP A 451 -38.95 6.00 31.72
C ASP A 451 -39.63 6.46 33.03
N GLN A 452 -39.01 6.19 34.19
CA GLN A 452 -39.46 6.72 35.49
C GLN A 452 -39.26 8.24 35.62
N ALA A 453 -38.23 8.80 35.01
CA ALA A 453 -38.05 10.25 34.95
C ALA A 453 -39.03 10.93 33.98
N ALA A 454 -39.41 10.27 32.90
CA ALA A 454 -40.36 10.78 31.90
C ALA A 454 -41.82 10.80 32.39
N THR A 455 -42.17 9.98 33.38
CA THR A 455 -43.53 9.86 33.94
C THR A 455 -43.77 10.75 35.17
N ARG A 456 -42.73 11.40 35.73
CA ARG A 456 -42.89 12.35 36.84
C ARG A 456 -43.48 13.67 36.34
N PRO A 457 -44.56 14.18 36.96
CA PRO A 457 -45.10 15.50 36.61
C PRO A 457 -44.04 16.56 36.90
N ILE A 458 -43.67 17.32 35.86
CA ILE A 458 -42.67 18.41 35.94
C ILE A 458 -43.21 19.46 36.93
N PRO A 459 -42.55 19.71 38.07
CA PRO A 459 -42.98 20.76 38.98
C PRO A 459 -42.79 22.13 38.31
N ARG A 460 -43.82 22.97 38.36
CA ARG A 460 -43.75 24.37 37.91
C ARG A 460 -42.82 25.14 38.86
N ILE A 461 -41.59 25.38 38.43
CA ILE A 461 -40.65 26.27 39.14
C ILE A 461 -40.84 27.71 38.63
N PRO A 462 -41.08 28.70 39.50
CA PRO A 462 -41.12 30.11 39.11
C PRO A 462 -39.70 30.59 38.76
N HIS A 463 -39.57 31.25 37.60
CA HIS A 463 -38.44 32.09 37.16
C HIS A 463 -37.04 31.73 37.72
N ALA A 464 -36.33 30.84 37.04
CA ALA A 464 -34.88 30.67 37.24
C ALA A 464 -34.13 30.57 35.90
N ASN A 465 -32.96 31.20 35.88
CA ASN A 465 -32.08 31.51 34.74
C ASN A 465 -31.64 30.25 33.95
N PRO A 466 -31.45 30.31 32.61
CA PRO A 466 -31.24 29.14 31.74
C PRO A 466 -30.00 28.27 32.04
N GLY A 467 -29.01 28.80 32.76
CA GLY A 467 -27.75 28.09 33.07
C GLY A 467 -27.85 26.96 34.09
N HIS A 468 -28.93 26.91 34.90
CA HIS A 468 -29.07 25.90 35.97
C HIS A 468 -29.79 24.61 35.53
N ARG A 469 -30.39 24.56 34.34
CA ARG A 469 -31.23 23.42 33.90
C ARG A 469 -30.45 22.13 33.57
N VAL A 470 -29.18 22.24 33.17
CA VAL A 470 -28.41 21.08 32.70
C VAL A 470 -27.73 20.32 33.86
N TRP A 471 -27.43 21.01 34.96
CA TRP A 471 -26.72 20.42 36.10
C TRP A 471 -27.57 19.46 36.92
N MET A 472 -28.87 19.71 37.09
CA MET A 472 -29.72 18.85 37.94
C MET A 472 -30.11 17.52 37.30
N LEU A 473 -30.28 17.45 35.97
CA LEU A 473 -30.57 16.19 35.28
C LEU A 473 -29.39 15.19 35.33
N SER A 474 -28.16 15.69 35.44
CA SER A 474 -26.96 14.88 35.61
C SER A 474 -26.84 14.29 37.02
N ALA A 475 -27.35 14.98 38.04
CA ALA A 475 -27.21 14.58 39.44
C ALA A 475 -28.19 13.47 39.83
N ASP A 476 -29.45 13.56 39.37
CA ASP A 476 -30.47 12.53 39.64
C ASP A 476 -30.21 11.19 38.92
N ALA A 477 -29.37 11.18 37.88
CA ALA A 477 -29.03 9.96 37.11
C ALA A 477 -27.83 9.18 37.69
N GLY A 478 -27.07 9.74 38.64
CA GLY A 478 -25.95 9.07 39.30
C GLY A 478 -24.72 8.82 38.42
N LEU A 479 -24.41 9.73 37.47
CA LEU A 479 -23.21 9.65 36.62
C LEU A 479 -22.04 10.40 37.28
N THR A 480 -21.06 9.68 37.82
CA THR A 480 -19.90 10.21 38.57
C THR A 480 -18.62 10.33 37.72
N GLN A 481 -18.71 10.93 36.54
CA GLN A 481 -17.52 11.35 35.77
C GLN A 481 -17.76 12.74 35.15
N PRO A 482 -16.82 13.69 35.26
CA PRO A 482 -16.96 15.00 34.63
C PRO A 482 -16.80 14.87 33.12
N ILE A 483 -17.85 15.25 32.38
CA ILE A 483 -17.80 15.38 30.91
C ILE A 483 -16.77 16.48 30.57
N PRO A 484 -15.85 16.27 29.62
CA PRO A 484 -14.91 17.31 29.20
C PRO A 484 -15.71 18.51 28.68
N ARG A 485 -15.31 19.73 29.06
CA ARG A 485 -15.94 20.99 28.63
C ARG A 485 -16.23 20.99 27.12
N ILE A 486 -17.47 20.68 26.74
CA ILE A 486 -18.00 20.99 25.43
C ILE A 486 -18.38 22.45 25.48
N ASN A 487 -17.65 23.26 24.71
CA ASN A 487 -17.87 24.69 24.60
C ASN A 487 -19.31 24.96 24.15
N SER A 488 -20.03 25.74 24.95
CA SER A 488 -21.45 26.01 24.81
C SER A 488 -21.72 27.00 23.67
N SER A 489 -21.97 26.49 22.46
CA SER A 489 -22.56 27.33 21.41
C SER A 489 -23.43 26.62 20.36
N HIS A 490 -23.62 25.31 20.41
CA HIS A 490 -24.55 24.61 19.52
C HIS A 490 -25.28 23.50 20.25
N LEU A 491 -26.50 23.75 20.72
CA LEU A 491 -27.57 22.75 20.89
C LEU A 491 -28.86 23.50 21.26
N THR A 492 -29.40 24.22 20.29
CA THR A 492 -30.80 24.67 20.32
C THR A 492 -31.48 24.09 19.08
N THR A 493 -32.66 23.50 19.30
CA THR A 493 -33.66 23.05 18.31
C THR A 493 -33.49 21.67 17.67
N MET A 494 -34.09 20.66 18.32
CA MET A 494 -34.95 19.70 17.61
C MET A 494 -36.22 19.49 18.44
N ARG A 495 -37.28 20.22 18.07
CA ARG A 495 -38.67 19.92 18.45
C ARG A 495 -39.11 18.74 17.59
N TRP A 496 -39.45 17.61 18.21
CA TRP A 496 -40.32 16.62 17.57
C TRP A 496 -41.77 17.04 17.84
N ARG A 497 -42.49 17.42 16.79
CA ARG A 497 -43.96 17.41 16.77
C ARG A 497 -44.39 15.97 16.50
N THR A 498 -45.45 15.57 17.20
CA THR A 498 -46.29 14.38 16.99
C THR A 498 -46.54 14.05 15.53
#